data_AF-A0A8S3DXS8-F1
#
_entry.id   AF-A0A8S3DXS8-F1
#
_cell.length_a   1.000
_cell.length_b   1.000
_cell.length_c   1.000
_cell.angle_alpha   90.00
_cell.angle_beta   90.00
_cell.angle_gamma   90.00
#
_symmetry.space_group_name_H-M   'P 1'
#
loop_
_entity.id
_entity.type
_entity.pdbx_description
1 polymer ?
#
loop_
_entity_poly.entity_id
_entity_poly.type
_entity_poly.pdbx_seq_one_letter_code
_entity_poly.pdbx_strand_id
1 'polypeptide(L)'
;MNILLELLSLLDRDLTYVLDVVKRALQVKKTGAGDSDLPSIAEKLLQVHKPLVTLVGPMINLLPNEDPSIAKIALHNLSLLTQLIGSEGKAILSKNHIHILSSMLRTSDTTKQKLLLRAIKRLISGDKRSLDVARSNTNSELTQTLQQLKKSAASEADAGLISHIDDLLHLLL
;
A
#
# COMPACT_ATOMS: atom_id res chain seq x y z
N MET A 1 -12.10 -18.19 18.67
CA MET A 1 -10.77 -18.17 18.02
C MET A 1 -10.99 -17.77 16.56
N ASN A 2 -10.55 -16.58 16.16
CA ASN A 2 -10.74 -16.10 14.80
C ASN A 2 -9.50 -16.45 13.97
N ILE A 3 -9.54 -17.59 13.29
CA ILE A 3 -8.40 -18.13 12.51
C ILE A 3 -7.88 -17.11 11.49
N LEU A 4 -8.77 -16.31 10.88
CA LEU A 4 -8.37 -15.27 9.94
C LEU A 4 -7.55 -14.18 10.64
N LEU A 5 -8.00 -13.71 11.80
CA LEU A 5 -7.28 -12.69 12.56
C LEU A 5 -5.89 -13.18 13.00
N GLU A 6 -5.78 -14.44 13.43
CA GLU A 6 -4.51 -15.07 13.79
C GLU A 6 -3.57 -15.19 12.59
N LEU A 7 -4.09 -15.61 11.43
CA LEU A 7 -3.33 -15.69 10.19
C LEU A 7 -2.84 -14.31 9.75
N LEU A 8 -3.70 -13.29 9.78
CA LEU A 8 -3.35 -11.91 9.47
C LEU A 8 -2.29 -11.38 10.44
N SER A 9 -2.38 -11.71 11.72
CA SER A 9 -1.40 -11.32 12.75
C SER A 9 -0.06 -12.03 12.58
N LEU A 10 -0.07 -13.29 12.13
CA LEU A 10 1.15 -14.01 11.80
C LEU A 10 1.85 -13.38 10.59
N LEU A 11 1.08 -13.11 9.52
CA LEU A 11 1.56 -12.43 8.33
C LEU A 11 2.12 -11.04 8.67
N ASP A 12 1.45 -10.30 9.55
CA ASP A 12 1.89 -8.97 9.99
C ASP A 12 3.28 -8.99 10.63
N ARG A 13 3.51 -9.94 11.55
CA ARG A 13 4.81 -10.13 12.21
C ARG A 13 5.89 -10.50 11.20
N ASP A 14 5.58 -11.40 10.28
CA ASP A 14 6.51 -11.86 9.25
C ASP A 14 6.90 -10.72 8.28
N LEU A 15 5.91 -10.01 7.74
CA LEU A 15 6.14 -8.86 6.86
C LEU A 15 6.91 -7.72 7.56
N THR A 16 6.61 -7.47 8.84
CA THR A 16 7.32 -6.46 9.64
C THR A 16 8.79 -6.85 9.79
N TYR A 17 9.07 -8.11 10.14
CA TYR A 17 10.43 -8.62 10.25
C TYR A 17 11.20 -8.48 8.94
N VAL A 18 10.60 -8.90 7.81
CA VAL A 18 11.23 -8.81 6.49
C VAL A 18 11.52 -7.35 6.13
N LEU A 19 10.56 -6.45 6.35
CA LEU A 19 10.73 -5.03 6.06
C LEU A 19 11.86 -4.41 6.89
N ASP A 20 11.98 -4.79 8.16
CA ASP A 20 13.05 -4.30 9.03
C ASP A 20 14.43 -4.80 8.59
N VAL A 21 14.54 -6.07 8.18
CA VAL A 21 15.79 -6.61 7.60
C VAL A 21 16.16 -5.84 6.32
N VAL A 22 15.20 -5.60 5.42
CA VAL A 22 15.41 -4.86 4.18
C VAL A 22 15.85 -3.42 4.46
N LYS A 23 15.21 -2.72 5.40
CA LYS A 23 15.60 -1.35 5.78
C LYS A 23 17.03 -1.29 6.31
N ARG A 24 17.41 -2.22 7.20
CA ARG A 24 18.79 -2.31 7.72
C ARG A 24 19.78 -2.60 6.60
N ALA A 25 19.48 -3.52 5.70
CA ALA A 25 20.31 -3.82 4.53
C ALA A 25 20.51 -2.59 3.62
N LEU A 26 19.47 -1.81 3.38
CA LEU A 26 19.56 -0.56 2.60
C LEU A 26 20.43 0.49 3.30
N GLN A 27 20.37 0.58 4.63
CA GLN A 27 21.22 1.48 5.41
C GLN A 27 22.70 1.08 5.34
N VAL A 28 23.01 -0.22 5.40
CA VAL A 28 24.37 -0.75 5.21
C VAL A 28 24.89 -0.39 3.82
N LYS A 29 24.09 -0.63 2.76
CA LYS A 29 24.46 -0.24 1.38
C LYS A 29 24.73 1.26 1.26
N LYS A 30 23.93 2.11 1.92
CA LYS A 30 24.07 3.58 1.85
C LYS A 30 25.30 4.10 2.58
N THR A 31 25.65 3.49 3.71
CA THR A 31 26.77 3.94 4.57
C THR A 31 28.12 3.36 4.14
N GLY A 32 28.13 2.41 3.20
CA GLY A 32 29.35 1.76 2.74
C GLY A 32 30.02 0.90 3.82
N ALA A 33 29.29 0.54 4.88
CA ALA A 33 29.78 -0.36 5.90
C ALA A 33 30.09 -1.73 5.25
N GLY A 34 31.39 -2.03 5.11
CA GLY A 34 31.90 -3.22 4.43
C GLY A 34 31.53 -4.54 5.10
N ASP A 35 31.64 -5.62 4.32
CA ASP A 35 31.51 -7.06 4.69
C ASP A 35 30.36 -7.41 5.63
N SER A 36 29.15 -6.95 5.31
CA SER A 36 27.93 -7.49 5.88
C SER A 36 27.22 -8.37 4.86
N ASP A 37 26.87 -9.59 5.24
CA ASP A 37 25.99 -10.47 4.45
C ASP A 37 24.53 -9.99 4.42
N LEU A 38 24.20 -8.96 5.20
CA LEU A 38 22.82 -8.48 5.39
C LEU A 38 22.12 -8.08 4.08
N PRO A 39 22.77 -7.41 3.11
CA PRO A 39 22.22 -7.20 1.78
C PRO A 39 21.82 -8.49 1.04
N SER A 40 22.66 -9.53 1.11
CA SER A 40 22.37 -10.83 0.48
C SER A 40 21.22 -11.55 1.18
N ILE A 41 21.19 -11.49 2.53
CA ILE A 41 20.09 -12.05 3.33
C ILE A 41 18.77 -11.35 2.99
N ALA A 42 18.77 -10.02 2.91
CA ALA A 42 17.58 -9.24 2.56
C ALA A 42 17.07 -9.59 1.14
N GLU A 43 17.98 -9.76 0.18
CA GLU A 43 17.61 -10.18 -1.17
C GLU A 43 17.00 -11.58 -1.19
N LYS A 44 17.62 -12.56 -0.51
CA LYS A 44 17.05 -13.91 -0.37
C LYS A 44 15.67 -13.89 0.28
N LEU A 45 15.48 -13.09 1.34
CA LEU A 45 14.16 -12.92 1.96
C LEU A 45 13.15 -12.34 0.96
N LEU A 46 13.49 -11.27 0.24
CA LEU A 46 12.60 -10.70 -0.79
C LEU A 46 12.22 -11.73 -1.86
N GLN A 47 13.16 -12.57 -2.31
CA GLN A 47 12.87 -13.64 -3.27
C GLN A 47 11.88 -14.67 -2.71
N VAL A 48 12.08 -15.12 -1.46
CA VAL A 48 11.17 -16.06 -0.79
C VAL A 48 9.76 -15.45 -0.62
N HIS A 49 9.67 -14.15 -0.36
CA HIS A 49 8.41 -13.45 -0.13
C HIS A 49 7.77 -12.89 -1.40
N LYS A 50 8.41 -13.04 -2.57
CA LYS A 50 7.88 -12.57 -3.86
C LYS A 50 6.45 -13.05 -4.16
N PRO A 51 6.04 -14.30 -3.85
CA PRO A 51 4.67 -14.76 -4.06
C PRO A 51 3.59 -14.01 -3.24
N LEU A 52 3.98 -13.33 -2.15
CA LEU A 52 3.03 -12.60 -1.29
C LEU A 52 2.41 -11.39 -2.00
N VAL A 53 2.92 -10.98 -3.16
CA VAL A 53 2.24 -10.00 -4.05
C VAL A 53 0.79 -10.39 -4.35
N THR A 54 0.51 -11.70 -4.39
CA THR A 54 -0.85 -12.22 -4.62
C THR A 54 -1.83 -11.86 -3.50
N LEU A 55 -1.33 -11.52 -2.31
CA LEU A 55 -2.14 -11.11 -1.16
C LEU A 55 -2.61 -9.66 -1.22
N VAL A 56 -2.11 -8.83 -2.15
CA VAL A 56 -2.58 -7.43 -2.29
C VAL A 56 -4.08 -7.35 -2.53
N GLY A 57 -4.62 -8.13 -3.47
CA GLY A 57 -6.06 -8.16 -3.75
C GLY A 57 -6.88 -8.59 -2.52
N PRO A 58 -6.57 -9.73 -1.89
CA PRO A 58 -7.16 -10.15 -0.62
C PRO A 58 -7.11 -9.08 0.48
N MET A 59 -5.98 -8.41 0.69
CA MET A 59 -5.88 -7.35 1.70
C MET A 59 -6.82 -6.17 1.37
N ILE A 60 -6.92 -5.77 0.10
CA ILE A 60 -7.86 -4.73 -0.34
C ILE A 60 -9.30 -5.17 -0.06
N ASN A 61 -9.65 -6.41 -0.37
CA ASN A 61 -11.00 -6.94 -0.15
C ASN A 61 -11.37 -7.06 1.34
N LEU A 62 -10.39 -7.09 2.24
CA LEU A 62 -10.60 -7.13 3.69
C LEU A 62 -10.67 -5.73 4.33
N LEU A 63 -10.38 -4.65 3.59
CA LEU A 63 -10.49 -3.28 4.14
C LEU A 63 -11.90 -2.90 4.61
N PRO A 64 -13.00 -3.24 3.89
CA PRO A 64 -14.35 -2.91 4.34
C PRO A 64 -14.93 -3.97 5.30
N ASN A 65 -14.09 -4.78 5.96
CA ASN A 65 -14.58 -5.81 6.87
C ASN A 65 -15.27 -5.18 8.10
N GLU A 66 -16.37 -5.80 8.53
CA GLU A 66 -17.17 -5.34 9.68
C GLU A 66 -16.40 -5.45 11.01
N ASP A 67 -15.46 -6.39 11.13
CA ASP A 67 -14.56 -6.48 12.27
C ASP A 67 -13.42 -5.46 12.11
N PRO A 68 -13.38 -4.41 12.95
CA PRO A 68 -12.37 -3.35 12.84
C PRO A 68 -10.95 -3.87 13.08
N SER A 69 -10.78 -4.99 13.78
CA SER A 69 -9.47 -5.61 14.01
C SER A 69 -8.94 -6.23 12.72
N ILE A 70 -9.81 -6.89 11.96
CA ILE A 70 -9.48 -7.47 10.65
C ILE A 70 -9.14 -6.35 9.67
N ALA A 71 -10.01 -5.34 9.55
CA ALA A 71 -9.78 -4.20 8.65
C ALA A 71 -8.47 -3.46 8.96
N LYS A 72 -8.16 -3.27 10.25
CA LYS A 72 -6.92 -2.63 10.69
C LYS A 72 -5.68 -3.42 10.32
N ILE A 73 -5.64 -4.71 10.63
CA ILE A 73 -4.47 -5.55 10.30
C ILE A 73 -4.33 -5.73 8.79
N ALA A 74 -5.44 -5.88 8.06
CA ALA A 74 -5.42 -5.93 6.60
C ALA A 74 -4.83 -4.66 5.98
N LEU A 75 -5.20 -3.48 6.48
CA LEU A 75 -4.63 -2.21 6.03
C LEU A 75 -3.13 -2.10 6.35
N HIS A 76 -2.71 -2.56 7.52
CA HIS A 76 -1.30 -2.56 7.88
C HIS A 76 -0.50 -3.52 7.00
N ASN A 77 -0.97 -4.75 6.83
CA ASN A 77 -0.39 -5.74 5.92
C ASN A 77 -0.31 -5.24 4.48
N LEU A 78 -1.36 -4.58 3.96
CA LEU A 78 -1.31 -3.95 2.64
C LEU A 78 -0.20 -2.90 2.55
N SER A 79 -0.03 -2.08 3.60
CA SER A 79 1.04 -1.09 3.64
C SER A 79 2.43 -1.72 3.64
N LEU A 80 2.63 -2.82 4.39
CA LEU A 80 3.90 -3.54 4.42
C LEU A 80 4.18 -4.22 3.08
N LEU A 81 3.18 -4.91 2.51
CA LEU A 81 3.27 -5.54 1.20
C LEU A 81 3.69 -4.54 0.13
N THR A 82 3.03 -3.38 0.05
CA THR A 82 3.37 -2.35 -0.96
C THR A 82 4.77 -1.75 -0.77
N GLN A 83 5.39 -1.88 0.41
CA GLN A 83 6.79 -1.47 0.64
C GLN A 83 7.80 -2.54 0.22
N LEU A 84 7.41 -3.82 0.30
CA LEU A 84 8.25 -4.97 0.00
C LEU A 84 8.15 -5.43 -1.46
N ILE A 85 7.00 -5.22 -2.08
CA ILE A 85 6.75 -5.51 -3.48
C ILE A 85 7.51 -4.47 -4.31
N GLY A 86 8.71 -4.84 -4.77
CA GLY A 86 9.43 -4.09 -5.80
C GLY A 86 8.69 -4.09 -7.14
N SER A 87 9.24 -3.41 -8.14
CA SER A 87 8.64 -3.27 -9.49
C SER A 87 8.42 -4.59 -10.25
N GLU A 88 8.98 -5.70 -9.77
CA GLU A 88 8.88 -7.01 -10.41
C GLU A 88 7.71 -7.86 -9.90
N GLY A 89 7.09 -7.49 -8.78
CA GLY A 89 5.87 -8.13 -8.28
C GLY A 89 4.65 -7.31 -8.69
N LYS A 90 3.94 -7.73 -9.74
CA LYS A 90 2.80 -6.95 -10.26
C LYS A 90 1.50 -7.41 -9.61
N ALA A 91 1.10 -6.72 -8.56
CA ALA A 91 -0.28 -6.82 -8.08
C ALA A 91 -1.18 -6.10 -9.10
N ILE A 92 -1.97 -6.87 -9.86
CA ILE A 92 -2.88 -6.28 -10.84
C ILE A 92 -4.14 -5.84 -10.12
N LEU A 93 -4.41 -4.53 -10.12
CA LEU A 93 -5.65 -4.00 -9.59
C LEU A 93 -6.81 -4.27 -10.54
N SER A 94 -7.95 -4.68 -9.97
CA SER A 94 -9.22 -4.76 -10.67
C SER A 94 -10.02 -3.47 -10.44
N LYS A 95 -11.07 -3.25 -11.25
CA LYS A 95 -12.01 -2.13 -11.02
C LYS A 95 -12.65 -2.19 -9.62
N ASN A 96 -12.94 -3.39 -9.12
CA ASN A 96 -13.47 -3.58 -7.78
C ASN A 96 -12.47 -3.13 -6.70
N HIS A 97 -11.17 -3.41 -6.88
CA HIS A 97 -10.15 -2.92 -5.96
C HIS A 97 -10.11 -1.38 -5.94
N ILE A 98 -10.21 -0.73 -7.10
CA ILE A 98 -10.26 0.74 -7.18
C ILE A 98 -11.51 1.28 -6.46
N HIS A 99 -12.66 0.64 -6.64
CA HIS A 99 -13.89 0.99 -5.94
C HIS A 99 -13.73 0.91 -4.41
N ILE A 100 -13.23 -0.22 -3.90
CA ILE A 100 -13.00 -0.41 -2.47
C ILE A 100 -12.04 0.64 -1.92
N LEU A 101 -10.88 0.86 -2.59
CA LEU A 101 -9.89 1.85 -2.17
C LEU A 101 -10.48 3.27 -2.14
N SER A 102 -11.29 3.63 -3.14
CA SER A 102 -11.98 4.91 -3.21
C SER A 102 -13.00 5.06 -2.07
N SER A 103 -13.79 4.02 -1.82
CA SER A 103 -14.74 3.99 -0.70
C SER A 103 -14.04 4.16 0.65
N MET A 104 -12.95 3.42 0.87
CA MET A 104 -12.18 3.52 2.10
C MET A 104 -11.54 4.89 2.30
N LEU A 105 -11.08 5.56 1.24
CA LEU A 105 -10.57 6.94 1.35
C LEU A 105 -11.65 7.92 1.84
N ARG A 106 -12.90 7.75 1.39
CA ARG A 106 -14.02 8.62 1.79
C ARG A 106 -14.42 8.46 3.25
N THR A 107 -14.33 7.23 3.79
CA THR A 107 -14.83 6.90 5.13
C THR A 107 -13.75 6.85 6.21
N SER A 108 -12.47 6.90 5.82
CA SER A 108 -11.33 6.79 6.74
C SER A 108 -10.99 8.13 7.42
N ASP A 109 -10.44 8.03 8.63
CA ASP A 109 -9.75 9.16 9.27
C ASP A 109 -8.47 9.57 8.50
N THR A 110 -7.98 10.79 8.75
CA THR A 110 -6.81 11.39 8.10
C THR A 110 -5.56 10.51 8.14
N THR A 111 -5.36 9.77 9.24
CA THR A 111 -4.19 8.90 9.41
C THR A 111 -4.27 7.71 8.45
N LYS A 112 -5.43 7.05 8.39
CA LYS A 112 -5.69 5.95 7.46
C LYS A 112 -5.71 6.43 6.01
N GLN A 113 -6.26 7.61 5.72
CA GLN A 113 -6.21 8.22 4.38
C GLN A 113 -4.77 8.38 3.89
N LYS A 114 -3.88 8.94 4.70
CA LYS A 114 -2.45 9.07 4.35
C LYS A 114 -1.77 7.72 4.12
N LEU A 115 -2.16 6.68 4.87
CA LEU A 115 -1.65 5.33 4.68
C LEU A 115 -2.14 4.70 3.37
N LEU A 116 -3.44 4.82 3.10
CA LEU A 116 -4.09 4.36 1.86
C LEU A 116 -3.49 5.06 0.64
N LEU A 117 -3.37 6.38 0.64
CA LEU A 117 -2.79 7.13 -0.48
C LEU A 117 -1.37 6.66 -0.83
N ARG A 118 -0.52 6.42 0.18
CA ARG A 118 0.83 5.88 -0.03
C ARG A 118 0.79 4.47 -0.62
N ALA A 119 -0.10 3.61 -0.13
CA ALA A 119 -0.27 2.26 -0.67
C ALA A 119 -0.76 2.29 -2.13
N ILE A 120 -1.81 3.08 -2.42
CA ILE A 120 -2.36 3.25 -3.76
C ILE A 120 -1.30 3.78 -4.72
N LYS A 121 -0.56 4.82 -4.34
CA LYS A 121 0.52 5.40 -5.15
C LYS A 121 1.51 4.32 -5.59
N ARG A 122 2.00 3.50 -4.65
CA ARG A 122 2.96 2.42 -4.94
C ARG A 122 2.37 1.35 -5.86
N LEU A 123 1.11 0.96 -5.66
CA LEU A 123 0.43 -0.04 -6.48
C LEU A 123 0.28 0.42 -7.94
N ILE A 124 -0.14 1.66 -8.15
CA ILE A 124 -0.35 2.18 -9.51
C ILE A 124 0.95 2.61 -10.18
N SER A 125 1.95 3.09 -9.44
CA SER A 125 3.26 3.43 -10.02
C SER A 125 4.10 2.20 -10.36
N GLY A 126 3.86 1.08 -9.66
CA GLY A 126 4.62 -0.17 -9.82
C GLY A 126 4.18 -1.03 -11.00
N ASP A 127 2.95 -0.83 -11.52
CA ASP A 127 2.41 -1.64 -12.61
C ASP A 127 1.54 -0.82 -13.57
N LYS A 128 1.95 -0.78 -14.85
CA LYS A 128 1.25 -0.03 -15.90
C LYS A 128 -0.21 -0.48 -16.07
N ARG A 129 -0.51 -1.78 -15.94
CA ARG A 129 -1.89 -2.26 -16.08
C ARG A 129 -2.77 -1.73 -14.95
N SER A 130 -2.26 -1.75 -13.72
CA SER A 130 -2.94 -1.17 -12.56
C SER A 130 -3.15 0.34 -12.71
N LEU A 131 -2.17 1.05 -13.27
CA LEU A 131 -2.33 2.46 -13.64
C LEU A 131 -3.44 2.65 -14.68
N ASP A 132 -3.45 1.85 -15.74
CA ASP A 132 -4.46 1.91 -16.79
C ASP A 132 -5.87 1.62 -16.25
N VAL A 133 -6.00 0.66 -15.32
CA VAL A 133 -7.27 0.39 -14.61
C VAL A 133 -7.70 1.59 -13.76
N ALA A 134 -6.76 2.23 -13.05
CA ALA A 134 -7.05 3.41 -12.23
C ALA A 134 -7.40 4.65 -13.09
N ARG A 135 -6.85 4.72 -14.31
CA ARG A 135 -7.04 5.80 -15.29
C ARG A 135 -8.22 5.58 -16.24
N SER A 136 -8.97 4.48 -16.12
CA SER A 136 -9.81 3.96 -17.21
C SER A 136 -10.75 4.99 -17.89
N ASN A 137 -11.01 6.13 -17.23
CA ASN A 137 -11.76 7.26 -17.75
C ASN A 137 -11.18 8.58 -17.14
N THR A 138 -11.30 9.72 -17.83
CA THR A 138 -10.88 11.07 -17.36
C THR A 138 -11.64 11.58 -16.11
N ASN A 139 -12.51 10.75 -15.54
CA ASN A 139 -13.28 10.96 -14.31
C ASN A 139 -13.43 9.62 -13.57
N SER A 140 -12.35 8.86 -13.44
CA SER A 140 -12.40 7.60 -12.68
C SER A 140 -12.83 7.86 -11.24
N GLU A 141 -13.45 6.87 -10.61
CA GLU A 141 -13.95 6.97 -9.23
C GLU A 141 -12.85 7.43 -8.26
N LEU A 142 -11.63 6.95 -8.47
CA LEU A 142 -10.47 7.35 -7.69
C LEU A 142 -10.14 8.83 -7.88
N THR A 143 -10.08 9.33 -9.11
CA THR A 143 -9.84 10.74 -9.40
C THR A 143 -10.89 11.65 -8.75
N GLN A 144 -12.19 11.29 -8.85
CA GLN A 144 -13.27 12.05 -8.22
C GLN A 144 -13.12 12.07 -6.69
N THR A 145 -12.79 10.92 -6.10
CA THR A 145 -12.57 10.78 -4.66
C THR A 145 -11.41 11.65 -4.19
N LEU A 146 -10.30 11.65 -4.91
CA LEU A 146 -9.12 12.48 -4.60
C LEU A 146 -9.45 13.97 -4.69
N GLN A 147 -10.20 14.40 -5.71
CA GLN A 147 -10.61 15.80 -5.85
C GLN A 147 -11.53 16.25 -4.69
N GLN A 148 -12.47 15.40 -4.27
CA GLN A 148 -13.32 15.67 -3.11
C GLN A 148 -12.52 15.70 -1.81
N LEU A 149 -11.59 14.75 -1.65
CA LEU A 149 -10.73 14.69 -0.48
C LEU A 149 -9.80 15.91 -0.39
N LYS A 150 -9.27 16.39 -1.53
CA LYS A 150 -8.45 17.61 -1.59
C LYS A 150 -9.20 18.83 -1.10
N LYS A 151 -10.47 18.99 -1.48
CA LYS A 151 -11.32 20.10 -1.01
C LYS A 151 -11.50 20.06 0.51
N SER A 152 -11.74 18.87 1.06
CA SER A 152 -11.91 18.66 2.51
C SER A 152 -10.60 18.96 3.26
N ALA A 153 -9.49 18.40 2.79
CA ALA A 153 -8.15 18.62 3.37
C ALA A 153 -7.71 20.10 3.32
N ALA A 154 -8.10 20.85 2.28
CA ALA A 154 -7.85 22.29 2.16
C ALA A 154 -8.64 23.09 3.21
N SER A 155 -9.88 22.70 3.51
CA SER A 155 -10.66 23.31 4.58
C SER A 155 -10.05 23.08 5.97
N GLU A 156 -9.37 21.96 6.16
CA GLU A 156 -8.68 21.59 7.41
C GLU A 156 -7.21 22.05 7.46
N ALA A 157 -6.71 22.70 6.40
CA ALA A 157 -5.31 23.11 6.24
C ALA A 157 -4.28 21.97 6.38
N ASP A 158 -4.65 20.72 6.06
CA ASP A 158 -3.73 19.56 6.10
C ASP A 158 -2.86 19.51 4.83
N ALA A 159 -1.81 20.33 4.81
CA ALA A 159 -0.84 20.38 3.72
C ALA A 159 -0.19 19.01 3.42
N GLY A 160 -0.01 18.17 4.45
CA GLY A 160 0.55 16.84 4.29
C GLY A 160 -0.37 15.92 3.49
N LEU A 161 -1.67 15.93 3.80
CA LEU A 161 -2.66 15.16 3.05
C LEU A 161 -2.80 15.66 1.60
N ILE A 162 -2.85 16.98 1.42
CA ILE A 162 -2.92 17.62 0.09
C ILE A 162 -1.74 17.18 -0.80
N SER A 163 -0.51 17.19 -0.27
CA SER A 163 0.66 16.76 -1.01
C SER A 163 0.57 15.30 -1.50
N HIS A 164 0.08 14.38 -0.66
CA HIS A 164 -0.12 12.99 -1.08
C HIS A 164 -1.19 12.84 -2.16
N ILE A 165 -2.23 13.67 -2.12
CA ILE A 165 -3.31 13.68 -3.11
C ILE A 165 -2.80 14.21 -4.45
N ASP A 166 -2.04 15.31 -4.43
CA ASP A 166 -1.51 15.93 -5.64
C ASP A 166 -0.53 15.03 -6.38
N ASP A 167 0.35 14.35 -5.65
CA ASP A 167 1.22 13.31 -6.20
C ASP A 167 0.44 12.24 -6.96
N LEU A 168 -0.71 11.83 -6.43
CA LEU A 168 -1.51 10.75 -6.99
C LEU A 168 -2.36 11.25 -8.18
N LEU A 169 -2.90 12.46 -8.08
CA LEU A 169 -3.60 13.12 -9.20
C LEU A 169 -2.67 13.34 -10.39
N HIS A 170 -1.41 13.74 -10.17
CA HIS A 170 -0.41 13.88 -11.24
C HIS A 170 -0.12 12.54 -11.93
N LEU A 171 -0.27 11.41 -11.25
CA LEU A 171 -0.15 10.09 -11.89
C LEU A 171 -1.39 9.72 -12.70
N LEU A 172 -2.57 10.24 -12.37
CA LEU A 172 -3.85 9.83 -12.99
C LEU A 172 -4.30 10.72 -14.15
N LEU A 173 -3.88 11.98 -14.19
CA LEU A 173 -4.20 12.96 -15.23
C LEU A 173 -3.09 13.07 -16.28
#